data_AF-A0A9P7BIZ2-F1
#
_entry.id   AF-A0A9P7BIZ2-F1
#
_cell.length_a   1.000
_cell.length_b   1.000
_cell.length_c   1.000
_cell.angle_alpha   90.00
_cell.angle_beta   90.00
_cell.angle_gamma   90.00
#
_symmetry.space_group_name_H-M   'P 1'
#
loop_
_entity.id
_entity.type
_entity.pdbx_description
1 polymer ?
#
loop_
_entity_poly.entity_id
_entity_poly.type
_entity_poly.pdbx_seq_one_letter_code
_entity_poly.pdbx_strand_id
1 'polypeptide(L)'
;MINALLAQAARDGASDLHIEPFETHSVVRYRVDGTLRGMVQPRRALHAALVSRIKIMAHLDIAEKRLPQDGRIAIRVGGRPLDIRVMPAACSCSGAAWPTTPWRPSPG
;
A
#
# COMPACT_ATOMS: atom_id res chain seq x y z
N MET A 1 0.60 6.90 12.91
CA MET A 1 0.11 7.22 11.55
C MET A 1 -0.32 5.97 10.76
N ILE A 2 0.57 5.01 10.48
CA ILE A 2 0.23 3.87 9.60
C ILE A 2 -0.92 3.00 10.11
N ASN A 3 -0.98 2.73 11.42
CA ASN A 3 -2.07 1.97 12.01
C ASN A 3 -3.43 2.66 11.83
N ALA A 4 -3.47 4.00 11.83
CA ALA A 4 -4.70 4.75 11.61
C ALA A 4 -5.17 4.64 10.15
N LEU A 5 -4.24 4.66 9.19
CA LEU A 5 -4.52 4.43 7.77
C LEU A 5 -5.08 3.02 7.55
N LEU A 6 -4.44 1.99 8.11
CA LEU A 6 -4.92 0.60 8.03
C LEU A 6 -6.30 0.44 8.69
N ALA A 7 -6.49 1.07 9.85
CA ALA A 7 -7.78 1.03 10.54
C ALA A 7 -8.89 1.74 9.75
N GLN A 8 -8.58 2.87 9.11
CA GLN A 8 -9.53 3.58 8.25
C GLN A 8 -9.87 2.77 7.00
N ALA A 9 -8.86 2.24 6.30
CA ALA A 9 -9.06 1.35 5.15
C ALA A 9 -9.95 0.14 5.51
N ALA A 10 -9.73 -0.46 6.68
CA ALA A 10 -10.54 -1.57 7.17
C ALA A 10 -11.99 -1.15 7.50
N ARG A 11 -12.20 0.04 8.07
CA ARG A 11 -13.55 0.59 8.32
C ARG A 11 -14.29 0.89 7.02
N ASP A 12 -13.57 1.40 6.03
CA ASP A 12 -14.12 1.79 4.73
C ASP A 12 -14.33 0.59 3.80
N GLY A 13 -13.98 -0.63 4.22
CA GLY A 13 -14.14 -1.83 3.40
C GLY A 13 -13.18 -1.89 2.21
N ALA A 14 -12.00 -1.27 2.32
CA ALA A 14 -11.03 -1.23 1.24
C ALA A 14 -10.46 -2.62 0.92
N SER A 15 -10.41 -2.98 -0.38
CA SER A 15 -9.76 -4.19 -0.88
C SER A 15 -8.25 -4.04 -0.98
N ASP A 16 -7.78 -2.85 -1.37
CA ASP A 16 -6.38 -2.57 -1.64
C ASP A 16 -5.95 -1.23 -1.05
N LEU A 17 -4.70 -1.16 -0.61
CA LEU A 17 -4.05 0.05 -0.14
C LEU A 17 -2.77 0.30 -0.93
N HIS A 18 -2.75 1.42 -1.65
CA HIS A 18 -1.63 1.85 -2.47
C HIS A 18 -0.93 3.04 -1.81
N ILE A 19 0.39 2.98 -1.69
CA ILE A 19 1.23 4.10 -1.24
C ILE A 19 2.21 4.42 -2.35
N GLU A 20 2.07 5.60 -2.92
CA GLU A 20 2.71 5.96 -4.17
C GLU A 20 3.67 7.13 -3.98
N PRO A 21 4.91 6.99 -4.45
CA PRO A 21 5.87 8.07 -4.51
C PRO A 21 5.62 8.96 -5.75
N PHE A 22 5.25 10.23 -5.58
CA PHE A 22 5.25 11.27 -6.63
C PHE A 22 6.46 12.21 -6.49
N GLU A 23 6.77 13.03 -7.49
CA GLU A 23 7.96 13.91 -7.46
C GLU A 23 8.05 14.76 -6.18
N THR A 24 6.95 15.42 -5.81
CA THR A 24 6.91 16.39 -4.70
C THR A 24 6.27 15.86 -3.43
N HIS A 25 5.47 14.80 -3.54
CA HIS A 25 4.67 14.26 -2.44
C HIS A 25 4.55 12.74 -2.56
N SER A 26 3.92 12.12 -1.57
CA SER A 26 3.43 10.75 -1.70
C SER A 26 1.93 10.76 -1.62
N VAL A 27 1.27 9.83 -2.29
CA VAL A 27 -0.19 9.69 -2.26
C VAL A 27 -0.53 8.34 -1.67
N VAL A 28 -1.48 8.32 -0.74
CA VAL A 28 -2.08 7.10 -0.22
C VAL A 28 -3.49 6.98 -0.81
N ARG A 29 -3.76 5.86 -1.50
CA ARG A 29 -5.06 5.56 -2.14
C ARG A 29 -5.60 4.23 -1.66
N TYR A 30 -6.90 4.12 -1.48
CA TYR A 30 -7.57 2.85 -1.20
C TYR A 30 -8.51 2.48 -2.33
N ARG A 31 -8.61 1.20 -2.66
CA ARG A 31 -9.66 0.69 -3.53
C ARG A 31 -10.83 0.27 -2.65
N VAL A 32 -12.00 0.88 -2.86
CA VAL A 32 -13.26 0.53 -2.20
C VAL A 32 -14.28 0.27 -3.30
N ASP A 33 -14.92 -0.89 -3.29
CA ASP A 33 -15.92 -1.29 -4.30
C ASP A 33 -15.43 -1.08 -5.75
N GLY A 34 -14.18 -1.44 -6.01
CA GLY A 34 -13.53 -1.29 -7.32
C GLY A 34 -13.02 0.12 -7.64
N THR A 35 -13.40 1.14 -6.88
CA THR A 35 -13.03 2.54 -7.13
C THR A 35 -11.82 2.96 -6.29
N LEU A 36 -10.80 3.53 -6.91
CA LEU A 36 -9.66 4.12 -6.21
C LEU A 36 -10.02 5.51 -5.66
N ARG A 37 -9.82 5.71 -4.36
CA ARG A 37 -10.03 6.99 -3.68
C ARG A 37 -8.73 7.46 -3.01
N GLY A 38 -8.33 8.70 -3.25
CA GLY A 38 -7.19 9.33 -2.59
C GLY A 38 -7.56 9.81 -1.19
N MET A 39 -6.73 9.50 -0.19
CA MET A 39 -7.01 9.86 1.20
C MET A 39 -6.02 10.86 1.78
N VAL A 40 -4.72 10.62 1.63
CA VAL A 40 -3.68 11.45 2.26
C VAL A 40 -2.54 11.69 1.30
N GLN A 41 -2.03 12.92 1.31
CA GLN A 41 -0.88 13.34 0.52
C GLN A 41 0.29 13.77 1.42
N PRO A 42 0.99 12.83 2.09
CA PRO A 42 2.13 13.18 2.91
C PRO A 42 3.29 13.74 2.08
N ARG A 43 4.15 14.53 2.73
CA ARG A 43 5.39 15.04 2.11
C ARG A 43 6.26 13.88 1.61
N ARG A 44 6.95 14.06 0.48
CA ARG A 44 7.87 13.07 -0.13
C ARG A 44 8.81 12.42 0.88
N ALA A 45 9.38 13.21 1.79
CA ALA A 45 10.33 12.74 2.81
C ALA A 45 9.75 11.63 3.71
N LEU A 46 8.43 11.63 3.95
CA LEU A 46 7.77 10.62 4.78
C LEU A 46 7.56 9.29 4.05
N HIS A 47 7.67 9.26 2.72
CA HIS A 47 7.43 8.06 1.94
C HIS A 47 8.37 6.92 2.34
N ALA A 48 9.68 7.20 2.45
CA ALA A 48 10.66 6.20 2.84
C ALA A 48 10.40 5.62 4.24
N ALA A 49 9.99 6.48 5.18
CA ALA A 49 9.62 6.07 6.53
C ALA A 49 8.37 5.19 6.54
N LEU A 50 7.37 5.50 5.71
CA LEU A 50 6.17 4.68 5.55
C LEU A 50 6.50 3.29 4.99
N VAL A 51 7.28 3.22 3.91
CA VAL A 51 7.69 1.95 3.30
C VAL A 51 8.51 1.11 4.28
N SER A 52 9.47 1.72 4.98
CA SER A 52 10.26 1.02 6.01
C SER A 52 9.37 0.45 7.12
N ARG A 53 8.41 1.24 7.62
CA ARG A 53 7.48 0.80 8.66
C ARG A 53 6.62 -0.38 8.18
N ILE A 54 6.13 -0.34 6.94
CA ILE A 54 5.36 -1.44 6.34
C ILE A 54 6.19 -2.71 6.25
N LYS A 55 7.42 -2.59 5.74
CA LYS A 55 8.33 -3.74 5.61
C LYS A 55 8.62 -4.38 6.96
N ILE A 56 8.88 -3.58 8.00
CA ILE A 56 9.05 -4.09 9.38
C ILE A 56 7.81 -4.85 9.85
N MET A 57 6.62 -4.27 9.67
CA MET A 57 5.37 -4.89 10.10
C MET A 57 5.07 -6.20 9.34
N ALA A 58 5.53 -6.30 8.10
CA ALA A 58 5.36 -7.46 7.24
C ALA A 58 6.53 -8.46 7.31
N HIS A 59 7.51 -8.26 8.20
CA HIS A 59 8.72 -9.07 8.32
C HIS A 59 9.54 -9.18 7.02
N LEU A 60 9.59 -8.09 6.26
CA LEU A 60 10.30 -7.98 4.98
C LEU A 60 11.68 -7.33 5.14
N ASP A 61 12.58 -7.62 4.19
CA ASP A 61 13.91 -7.01 4.15
C ASP A 61 13.81 -5.52 3.75
N ILE A 62 14.19 -4.66 4.69
CA ILE A 62 14.17 -3.20 4.55
C ILE A 62 15.26 -2.74 3.57
N ALA A 63 16.40 -3.42 3.54
CA ALA A 63 17.56 -3.07 2.71
C ALA A 63 17.31 -3.40 1.23
N GLU A 64 16.63 -4.51 0.94
CA GLU A 64 16.37 -4.94 -0.43
C GLU A 64 15.25 -4.11 -1.09
N LYS A 65 15.56 -3.43 -2.20
CA LYS A 65 14.64 -2.50 -2.92
C LYS A 65 14.40 -2.90 -4.38
N ARG A 66 15.16 -3.86 -4.89
CA ARG A 66 15.22 -4.25 -6.31
C ARG A 66 14.31 -5.44 -6.60
N LEU A 67 14.23 -6.38 -5.66
CA LEU A 67 13.40 -7.57 -5.80
C LEU A 67 11.99 -7.36 -5.23
N PRO A 68 10.94 -7.83 -5.92
CA PRO A 68 9.61 -7.92 -5.35
C PRO A 68 9.65 -8.76 -4.07
N GLN A 69 8.93 -8.31 -3.04
CA GLN A 69 8.75 -9.06 -1.81
C GLN A 69 7.26 -9.28 -1.55
N ASP A 70 6.91 -10.36 -0.87
CA ASP A 70 5.54 -10.65 -0.43
C ASP A 70 5.58 -10.89 1.07
N GLY A 71 4.76 -10.16 1.81
CA GLY A 71 4.66 -10.29 3.25
C GLY A 71 3.22 -10.19 3.72
N ARG A 72 3.00 -10.57 4.96
CA ARG A 72 1.70 -10.45 5.62
C ARG A 72 1.82 -9.66 6.90
N ILE A 73 0.81 -8.86 7.17
CA ILE A 73 0.68 -8.12 8.42
C ILE A 73 -0.61 -8.59 9.09
N ALA A 74 -0.47 -9.21 10.27
CA ALA A 74 -1.59 -9.46 11.15
C ALA A 74 -1.76 -8.28 12.11
N ILE A 75 -2.87 -7.56 12.01
CA ILE A 75 -3.25 -6.51 12.98
C ILE A 75 -4.63 -6.79 13.54
N ARG A 76 -4.98 -6.14 14.66
CA ARG A 76 -6.34 -6.11 15.18
C ARG A 76 -6.90 -4.70 15.05
N VAL A 77 -8.03 -4.56 14.36
CA VAL A 77 -8.75 -3.29 14.21
C VAL A 77 -10.13 -3.46 14.82
N GLY A 78 -10.45 -2.67 15.85
CA GLY A 78 -11.75 -2.76 16.54
C GLY A 78 -12.05 -4.16 17.09
N GLY A 79 -11.04 -4.87 17.57
CA GLY A 79 -11.15 -6.23 18.10
C GLY A 79 -11.15 -7.35 17.05
N ARG A 80 -11.34 -7.03 15.76
CA ARG A 80 -11.34 -8.00 14.67
C ARG A 80 -9.91 -8.21 14.13
N PRO A 81 -9.45 -9.47 13.96
CA PRO A 81 -8.19 -9.74 13.27
C PRO A 81 -8.32 -9.37 11.79
N LEU A 82 -7.29 -8.73 11.25
CA LEU A 82 -7.15 -8.38 9.86
C LEU A 82 -5.78 -8.88 9.38
N ASP A 83 -5.80 -9.74 8.38
CA ASP A 83 -4.59 -10.21 7.68
C ASP A 83 -4.45 -9.40 6.38
N ILE A 84 -3.36 -8.66 6.27
CA ILE A 84 -3.09 -7.77 5.13
C ILE A 84 -1.92 -8.36 4.35
N ARG A 85 -2.13 -8.66 3.07
CA ARG A 85 -1.04 -8.98 2.15
C ARG A 85 -0.37 -7.71 1.68
N VAL A 86 0.96 -7.70 1.72
CA VAL A 86 1.79 -6.55 1.38
C VAL A 86 2.73 -6.93 0.25
N MET A 87 2.71 -6.11 -0.80
CA MET A 87 3.65 -6.20 -1.91
C MET A 87 4.34 -4.85 -2.06
N PRO A 88 5.54 -4.65 -1.51
CA PRO A 88 6.33 -3.49 -1.82
C PRO A 88 6.83 -3.65 -3.25
N ALA A 89 6.18 -2.94 -4.18
CA ALA A 89 6.69 -2.82 -5.53
C ALA A 89 7.97 -1.96 -5.52
N ALA A 90 8.93 -2.33 -6.35
CA ALA A 90 10.08 -1.47 -6.61
C ALA A 90 9.56 -0.11 -7.11
N CYS A 91 10.10 0.96 -6.53
CA CYS A 91 9.76 2.32 -6.93
C CYS A 91 10.31 2.55 -8.35
N SER A 92 9.52 2.27 -9.39
CA SER A 92 9.81 2.80 -10.71
C SER A 92 9.57 4.30 -10.64
N CYS A 93 10.64 5.10 -10.62
CA CYS A 93 10.55 6.53 -10.85
C CYS A 93 10.05 6.76 -12.29
N SER A 94 8.74 6.71 -12.49
CA SER A 94 8.07 7.26 -13.66
C SER A 94 6.83 7.96 -13.13
N GLY A 95 6.65 9.24 -13.49
CA GLY A 95 5.39 9.96 -13.34
C GLY A 95 4.27 9.39 -14.21
N ALA A 96 4.28 8.07 -14.47
CA ALA A 96 3.24 7.38 -15.16
C ALA A 96 2.12 7.12 -14.16
N ALA A 97 0.98 7.75 -14.42
CA ALA A 97 -0.31 7.31 -13.89
C ALA A 97 -0.33 5.78 -13.91
N TRP A 98 -0.65 5.17 -12.76
CA TRP A 98 -0.90 3.73 -12.69
C TRP A 98 -1.82 3.37 -13.85
N PRO A 99 -1.43 2.45 -14.75
CA PRO A 99 -2.39 1.93 -15.67
C PRO A 99 -3.46 1.30 -14.79
N THR A 100 -4.69 1.79 -14.87
CA THR A 100 -5.87 1.00 -14.55
C THR A 100 -5.89 -0.17 -15.53
N THR A 101 -5.02 -1.15 -15.36
CA THR A 101 -5.14 -2.41 -16.09
C THR A 101 -6.34 -3.12 -15.48
N PRO A 102 -7.42 -3.36 -16.26
CA PRO A 102 -8.47 -4.23 -15.80
C PRO A 102 -7.87 -5.63 -15.69
N TRP A 103 -8.02 -6.24 -14.52
CA TRP A 103 -7.74 -7.64 -14.28
C TRP A 103 -8.41 -8.48 -15.39
N ARG A 104 -7.61 -9.16 -16.22
CA ARG A 104 -8.09 -10.15 -17.18
C ARG A 104 -7.91 -11.53 -16.53
N PRO A 105 -8.96 -12.34 -16.36
CA PRO A 105 -8.78 -13.75 -16.02
C PRO A 105 -8.14 -14.47 -17.20
N SER A 106 -7.11 -15.28 -16.94
CA SER A 106 -6.57 -16.24 -17.89
C SER A 106 -7.62 -17.31 -18.20
N PRO A 107 -7.86 -17.68 -19.47
CA PRO A 107 -8.65 -18.86 -19.81
C PRO A 107 -7.73 -20.09 -19.88
N GLY A 108 -8.15 -21.18 -19.24
CA GLY A 108 -7.58 -22.52 -19.40
C GLY A 108 -6.62 -22.93 -18.29
#